data_AF-A0A5C0DV20-F1
#
_entry.id   AF-A0A5C0DV20-F1
#
_cell.length_a   1.000
_cell.length_b   1.000
_cell.length_c   1.000
_cell.angle_alpha   90.00
_cell.angle_beta   90.00
_cell.angle_gamma   90.00
#
_symmetry.space_group_name_H-M   'P 1'
#
loop_
_entity.id
_entity.type
_entity.pdbx_description
1 polymer ?
#
loop_
_entity_poly.entity_id
_entity_poly.type
_entity_poly.pdbx_seq_one_letter_code
_entity_poly.pdbx_strand_id
1 'polypeptide(L)'
;MISRQADKWFISVKYEIEKPPILADRQTIGVDIGIKELAVCSNGEVFENPKAYRHKSKRMKRLQRSVSRKLKGSNNRKKAVRKLAKLHAKVSNIRKDSIHKLTYYLAKNHSIIKIEDLHVKTFLKNHKLAGAIADCGMYEFKRQLEYKTEKFGSELILVDRFFPSSHICSNCGNHRHKMPLKNRVYICPDCGYKADIPVS
;
A
#
# COMPACT_ATOMS: atom_id res chain seq x y z
N MET A 1 9.76 26.69 -6.78
CA MET A 1 9.58 25.97 -8.08
C MET A 1 8.14 26.09 -8.54
N ILE A 2 7.88 26.34 -9.83
CA ILE A 2 6.53 26.39 -10.41
C ILE A 2 6.35 25.19 -11.34
N SER A 3 5.24 24.44 -11.20
CA SER A 3 4.93 23.31 -12.08
C SER A 3 3.46 23.31 -12.51
N ARG A 4 3.15 22.61 -13.62
CA ARG A 4 1.78 22.50 -14.13
C ARG A 4 1.38 21.04 -14.29
N GLN A 5 0.26 20.63 -13.67
CA GLN A 5 -0.31 19.30 -13.82
C GLN A 5 -1.76 19.40 -14.29
N ALA A 6 -2.08 18.75 -15.42
CA ALA A 6 -3.36 18.88 -16.12
C ALA A 6 -3.71 20.35 -16.42
N ASP A 7 -4.64 20.93 -15.69
CA ASP A 7 -5.11 22.32 -15.79
C ASP A 7 -4.76 23.19 -14.57
N LYS A 8 -3.95 22.67 -13.64
CA LYS A 8 -3.59 23.35 -12.39
C LYS A 8 -2.11 23.73 -12.36
N TRP A 9 -1.84 24.91 -11.82
CA TRP A 9 -0.49 25.39 -11.50
C TRP A 9 -0.21 25.14 -10.01
N PHE A 10 1.03 24.77 -9.71
CA PHE A 10 1.51 24.50 -8.36
C PHE A 10 2.77 25.31 -8.11
N ILE A 11 2.87 25.91 -6.92
CA ILE A 11 4.05 26.61 -6.44
C ILE A 11 4.56 25.84 -5.21
N SER A 12 5.85 25.53 -5.21
CA SER A 12 6.54 24.90 -4.08
C SER A 12 7.48 25.91 -3.43
N VAL A 13 7.29 26.08 -2.13
CA VAL A 13 8.10 26.90 -1.21
C VAL A 13 8.72 25.95 -0.19
N LYS A 14 10.02 26.10 0.06
CA LYS A 14 10.75 25.34 1.08
C LYS A 14 10.91 26.25 2.30
N TYR A 15 10.63 25.71 3.48
CA TYR A 15 10.83 26.38 4.75
C TYR A 15 11.20 25.32 5.79
N GLU A 16 11.89 25.76 6.84
CA GLU A 16 12.28 24.89 7.96
C GLU A 16 11.23 24.98 9.07
N ILE A 17 10.97 23.84 9.72
CA ILE A 17 10.04 23.73 10.83
C ILE A 17 10.71 22.86 11.88
N GLU A 18 10.56 23.26 13.13
CA GLU A 18 10.92 22.40 14.26
C GLU A 18 10.12 21.10 14.23
N LYS A 19 10.78 19.99 14.60
CA LYS A 19 10.13 18.68 14.69
C LYS A 19 9.14 18.72 15.86
N PRO A 20 7.93 18.15 15.70
CA PRO A 20 6.98 18.06 16.81
C PRO A 20 7.58 17.24 17.96
N PRO A 21 7.20 17.55 19.22
CA PRO A 21 7.65 16.76 20.36
C PRO A 21 7.20 15.31 20.21
N ILE A 22 8.13 14.38 20.49
CA ILE A 22 7.89 12.94 20.38
C ILE A 22 7.17 12.49 21.65
N LEU A 23 5.98 11.91 21.51
CA LEU A 23 5.28 11.25 22.62
C LEU A 23 6.04 9.96 22.97
N ALA A 24 6.44 9.83 24.23
CA ALA A 24 7.30 8.76 24.71
C ALA A 24 6.64 7.36 24.72
N ASP A 25 5.31 7.29 24.77
CA ASP A 25 4.59 6.04 25.01
C ASP A 25 3.56 5.74 23.91
N ARG A 26 4.06 5.50 22.70
CA ARG A 26 3.24 5.09 21.54
C ARG A 26 3.42 3.60 21.29
N GLN A 27 2.34 2.90 20.99
CA GLN A 27 2.37 1.44 20.79
C GLN A 27 3.13 1.04 19.52
N THR A 28 3.54 -0.23 19.45
CA THR A 28 4.05 -0.87 18.23
C THR A 28 2.88 -1.39 17.40
N ILE A 29 2.92 -1.22 16.07
CA ILE A 29 1.89 -1.72 15.16
C ILE A 29 2.48 -2.51 13.99
N GLY A 30 1.86 -3.66 13.69
CA GLY A 30 2.07 -4.41 12.46
C GLY A 30 1.06 -4.00 11.40
N VAL A 31 1.52 -3.82 10.15
CA VAL A 31 0.69 -3.36 9.03
C VAL A 31 0.86 -4.31 7.85
N ASP A 32 -0.23 -4.98 7.46
CA ASP A 32 -0.32 -5.75 6.22
C ASP A 32 -1.03 -4.92 5.14
N ILE A 33 -0.39 -4.75 3.99
CA ILE A 33 -0.86 -3.87 2.90
C ILE A 33 -1.45 -4.73 1.79
N GLY A 34 -2.72 -4.51 1.48
CA GLY A 34 -3.48 -5.38 0.60
C GLY A 34 -4.02 -4.73 -0.67
N ILE A 35 -4.57 -5.57 -1.53
CA ILE A 35 -5.36 -5.16 -2.71
C ILE A 35 -6.85 -5.02 -2.36
N LYS A 36 -7.35 -5.83 -1.42
CA LYS A 36 -8.76 -5.85 -1.02
C LYS A 36 -9.05 -4.67 -0.08
N GLU A 37 -8.33 -4.62 1.03
CA GLU A 37 -8.17 -3.49 1.95
C GLU A 37 -6.82 -2.81 1.68
N LEU A 38 -6.70 -1.49 1.90
CA LEU A 38 -5.44 -0.77 1.69
C LEU A 38 -4.40 -1.19 2.72
N ALA A 39 -4.82 -1.30 3.98
CA ALA A 39 -4.01 -1.82 5.06
C ALA A 39 -4.88 -2.45 6.15
N VAL A 40 -4.39 -3.50 6.78
CA VAL A 40 -4.94 -4.12 7.98
C VAL A 40 -3.87 -4.05 9.06
N CYS A 41 -4.24 -3.54 10.23
CA CYS A 41 -3.33 -3.32 11.33
C CYS A 41 -3.49 -4.40 12.41
N SER A 42 -2.42 -4.68 13.15
CA SER A 42 -2.41 -5.67 14.24
C SER A 42 -3.35 -5.34 15.41
N ASN A 43 -3.77 -4.08 15.52
CA ASN A 43 -4.77 -3.61 16.49
C ASN A 43 -6.23 -3.79 16.00
N GLY A 44 -6.44 -4.38 14.82
CA GLY A 44 -7.76 -4.61 14.22
C GLY A 44 -8.25 -3.48 13.32
N GLU A 45 -7.52 -2.36 13.20
CA GLU A 45 -7.92 -1.28 12.31
C GLU A 45 -7.75 -1.63 10.84
N VAL A 46 -8.77 -1.33 10.05
CA VAL A 46 -8.81 -1.62 8.62
C VAL A 46 -8.97 -0.32 7.84
N PHE A 47 -8.05 -0.11 6.90
CA PHE A 47 -8.08 1.04 6.00
C PHE A 47 -8.57 0.60 4.63
N GLU A 48 -9.64 1.22 4.16
CA GLU A 48 -10.24 0.86 2.88
C GLU A 48 -9.35 1.24 1.69
N ASN A 49 -9.29 0.36 0.69
CA ASN A 49 -8.70 0.71 -0.59
C ASN A 49 -9.74 1.43 -1.45
N PRO A 50 -9.51 2.71 -1.84
CA PRO A 50 -10.48 3.50 -2.61
C PRO A 50 -10.72 2.94 -4.01
N LYS A 51 -9.89 2.01 -4.50
CA LYS A 51 -10.02 1.33 -5.81
C LYS A 51 -10.28 2.32 -6.95
N ALA A 52 -9.62 3.48 -6.86
CA ALA A 52 -9.94 4.66 -7.65
C ALA A 52 -9.76 4.41 -9.16
N TYR A 53 -8.75 3.64 -9.54
CA TYR A 53 -8.57 3.23 -10.93
C TYR A 53 -9.70 2.30 -11.37
N ARG A 54 -10.05 1.29 -10.57
CA ARG A 54 -11.16 0.36 -10.88
C ARG A 54 -12.47 1.11 -11.15
N HIS A 55 -12.87 2.01 -10.25
CA HIS A 55 -14.11 2.80 -10.40
C HIS A 55 -14.10 3.72 -11.63
N LYS A 56 -12.93 4.23 -12.03
CA LYS A 56 -12.82 5.17 -13.17
C LYS A 56 -12.35 4.51 -14.46
N SER A 57 -12.08 3.21 -14.46
CA SER A 57 -11.49 2.46 -15.57
C SER A 57 -12.32 2.52 -16.86
N LYS A 58 -13.64 2.33 -16.78
CA LYS A 58 -14.56 2.42 -17.93
C LYS A 58 -14.49 3.80 -18.59
N ARG A 59 -14.52 4.87 -17.79
CA ARG A 59 -14.40 6.25 -18.27
C ARG A 59 -13.01 6.52 -18.85
N MET A 60 -11.96 6.00 -18.22
CA MET A 60 -10.57 6.12 -18.68
C MET A 60 -10.42 5.52 -20.09
N LYS A 61 -10.89 4.28 -20.29
CA LYS A 61 -10.87 3.59 -21.60
C LYS A 61 -11.61 4.39 -22.68
N ARG A 62 -12.79 4.95 -22.37
CA ARG A 62 -13.54 5.81 -23.31
C ARG A 62 -12.77 7.06 -23.70
N LEU A 63 -12.13 7.74 -22.73
CA LEU A 63 -11.32 8.92 -23.01
C LEU A 63 -10.05 8.58 -23.81
N GLN A 64 -9.37 7.47 -23.49
CA GLN A 64 -8.24 6.98 -24.27
C GLN A 64 -8.61 6.70 -25.73
N ARG A 65 -9.73 6.00 -25.98
CA ARG A 65 -10.26 5.78 -27.34
C ARG A 65 -10.59 7.10 -28.05
N SER A 66 -11.19 8.05 -27.34
CA SER A 66 -11.52 9.37 -27.89
C SER A 66 -10.28 10.18 -28.29
N VAL A 67 -9.17 10.04 -27.56
CA VAL A 67 -7.88 10.65 -27.90
C VAL A 67 -7.25 9.96 -29.12
N SER A 68 -7.29 8.62 -29.17
CA SER A 68 -6.72 7.84 -30.26
C SER A 68 -7.40 8.12 -31.61
N ARG A 69 -8.74 8.21 -31.62
CA ARG A 69 -9.52 8.47 -32.84
C ARG A 69 -9.41 9.88 -33.40
N LYS A 70 -8.73 10.81 -32.72
CA LYS A 70 -8.62 12.21 -33.16
C LYS A 70 -7.30 12.47 -33.85
N LEU A 71 -7.34 13.26 -34.92
CA LEU A 71 -6.17 13.66 -35.69
C LEU A 71 -5.09 14.25 -34.77
N LYS A 72 -3.87 13.72 -34.89
CA LYS A 72 -2.68 14.22 -34.17
C LYS A 72 -2.49 15.73 -34.48
N GLY A 73 -2.09 16.51 -33.48
CA GLY A 73 -1.94 17.97 -33.61
C GLY A 73 -3.23 18.79 -33.54
N SER A 74 -4.41 18.23 -33.88
CA SER A 74 -5.67 18.99 -33.91
C SER A 74 -6.08 19.57 -32.54
N ASN A 75 -6.77 20.71 -32.57
CA ASN A 75 -7.32 21.35 -31.37
C ASN A 75 -8.32 20.45 -30.62
N ASN A 76 -9.09 19.64 -31.36
CA ASN A 76 -10.02 18.66 -30.78
C ASN A 76 -9.27 17.55 -30.04
N ARG A 77 -8.13 17.10 -30.57
CA ARG A 77 -7.28 16.14 -29.85
C ARG A 77 -6.68 16.76 -28.60
N LYS A 78 -6.18 18.00 -28.66
CA LYS A 78 -5.68 18.73 -27.48
C LYS A 78 -6.74 18.81 -26.38
N LYS A 79 -8.00 19.15 -26.72
CA LYS A 79 -9.13 19.14 -25.78
C LYS A 79 -9.38 17.75 -25.17
N ALA A 80 -9.33 16.68 -25.97
CA ALA A 80 -9.52 15.30 -25.48
C ALA A 80 -8.38 14.85 -24.55
N VAL A 81 -7.12 15.17 -24.88
CA VAL A 81 -5.95 14.89 -24.03
C VAL A 81 -6.09 15.57 -22.68
N ARG A 82 -6.51 16.84 -22.64
CA ARG A 82 -6.75 17.54 -21.36
C ARG A 82 -7.80 16.83 -20.51
N LYS A 83 -8.92 16.39 -21.10
CA LYS A 83 -9.96 15.62 -20.37
C LYS A 83 -9.40 14.32 -19.79
N LEU A 84 -8.58 13.61 -20.57
CA LEU A 84 -7.90 12.39 -20.11
C LEU A 84 -6.91 12.69 -18.97
N ALA A 85 -6.08 13.73 -19.10
CA ALA A 85 -5.13 14.16 -18.09
C ALA A 85 -5.82 14.54 -16.76
N LYS A 86 -6.95 15.26 -16.81
CA LYS A 86 -7.75 15.57 -15.61
C LYS A 86 -8.25 14.30 -14.90
N LEU A 87 -8.66 13.28 -15.65
CA LEU A 87 -9.11 12.02 -15.07
C LEU A 87 -7.95 11.25 -14.41
N HIS A 88 -6.79 11.18 -15.06
CA HIS A 88 -5.57 10.59 -14.47
C HIS A 88 -5.16 11.33 -13.19
N ALA A 89 -5.15 12.66 -13.21
CA ALA A 89 -4.84 13.47 -12.03
C ALA A 89 -5.83 13.19 -10.89
N LYS A 90 -7.13 13.08 -11.17
CA LYS A 90 -8.14 12.74 -10.17
C LYS A 90 -7.91 11.35 -9.55
N VAL A 91 -7.60 10.33 -10.35
CA VAL A 91 -7.28 8.98 -9.84
C VAL A 91 -6.02 9.02 -8.97
N SER A 92 -4.97 9.70 -9.42
CA SER A 92 -3.72 9.84 -8.67
C SER A 92 -3.93 10.55 -7.34
N ASN A 93 -4.70 11.65 -7.31
CA ASN A 93 -4.95 12.42 -6.10
C ASN A 93 -5.74 11.62 -5.06
N ILE A 94 -6.76 10.85 -5.48
CA ILE A 94 -7.53 9.99 -4.55
C ILE A 94 -6.60 8.97 -3.89
N ARG A 95 -5.73 8.31 -4.69
CA ARG A 95 -4.79 7.33 -4.16
C ARG A 95 -3.77 7.95 -3.21
N LYS A 96 -3.19 9.09 -3.60
CA LYS A 96 -2.24 9.83 -2.76
C LYS A 96 -2.88 10.25 -1.44
N ASP A 97 -4.12 10.74 -1.46
CA ASP A 97 -4.86 11.15 -0.26
C ASP A 97 -5.03 9.97 0.71
N SER A 98 -5.47 8.80 0.23
CA SER A 98 -5.62 7.60 1.07
C SER A 98 -4.29 7.16 1.69
N ILE A 99 -3.21 7.15 0.89
CA ILE A 99 -1.86 6.82 1.40
C ILE A 99 -1.39 7.86 2.41
N HIS A 100 -1.62 9.16 2.16
CA HIS A 100 -1.24 10.22 3.10
C HIS A 100 -1.96 10.09 4.44
N LYS A 101 -3.26 9.81 4.43
CA LYS A 101 -4.05 9.63 5.66
C LYS A 101 -3.55 8.43 6.46
N LEU A 102 -3.37 7.28 5.81
CA LEU A 102 -2.86 6.07 6.44
C LEU A 102 -1.46 6.28 7.02
N THR A 103 -0.50 6.75 6.22
CA THR A 103 0.90 6.93 6.69
C THR A 103 1.02 8.01 7.76
N TYR A 104 0.15 9.03 7.74
CA TYR A 104 0.08 10.03 8.81
C TYR A 104 -0.42 9.41 10.10
N TYR A 105 -1.51 8.64 10.02
CA TYR A 105 -2.07 7.93 11.17
C TYR A 105 -1.03 7.02 11.84
N LEU A 106 -0.35 6.19 11.04
CA LEU A 106 0.66 5.27 11.52
C LEU A 106 1.82 6.00 12.20
N ALA A 107 2.46 6.94 11.50
CA ALA A 107 3.63 7.65 12.01
C ALA A 107 3.31 8.57 13.20
N LYS A 108 2.10 9.11 13.29
CA LYS A 108 1.72 9.97 14.42
C LYS A 108 1.46 9.15 15.68
N ASN A 109 0.74 8.03 15.56
CA ASN A 109 0.18 7.32 16.71
C ASN A 109 1.06 6.17 17.23
N HIS A 110 2.06 5.73 16.46
CA HIS A 110 2.86 4.54 16.80
C HIS A 110 4.35 4.87 16.86
N SER A 111 5.06 4.28 17.83
CA SER A 111 6.51 4.44 17.98
C SER A 111 7.26 3.56 17.00
N ILE A 112 6.80 2.31 16.82
CA ILE A 112 7.41 1.32 15.94
C ILE A 112 6.34 0.83 14.96
N ILE A 113 6.64 0.90 13.67
CA ILE A 113 5.75 0.44 12.61
C ILE A 113 6.45 -0.69 11.86
N LYS A 114 5.86 -1.88 11.91
CA LYS A 114 6.33 -3.07 11.21
C LYS A 114 5.50 -3.25 9.94
N ILE A 115 6.15 -3.25 8.78
CA ILE A 115 5.50 -3.57 7.50
C ILE A 115 6.02 -4.92 7.02
N GLU A 116 5.11 -5.82 6.62
CA GLU A 116 5.48 -7.02 5.87
C GLU A 116 5.70 -6.69 4.39
N ASP A 117 6.86 -7.07 3.83
CA ASP A 117 7.13 -6.85 2.40
C ASP A 117 6.20 -7.72 1.53
N LEU A 118 5.10 -7.13 1.06
CA LEU A 118 4.26 -7.77 0.07
C LEU A 118 5.00 -7.75 -1.26
N HIS A 119 5.36 -8.91 -1.80
CA HIS A 119 6.13 -9.10 -3.04
C HIS A 119 5.49 -8.41 -4.27
N VAL A 120 5.60 -7.08 -4.36
CA VAL A 120 4.98 -6.23 -5.41
C VAL A 120 5.43 -6.71 -6.80
N LYS A 121 6.68 -7.20 -6.89
CA LYS A 121 7.28 -7.75 -8.11
C LYS A 121 6.58 -9.01 -8.63
N THR A 122 6.05 -9.88 -7.77
CA THR A 122 5.35 -11.09 -8.23
C THR A 122 3.97 -10.76 -8.77
N PHE A 123 3.27 -9.83 -8.13
CA PHE A 123 1.90 -9.47 -8.55
C PHE A 123 1.87 -8.64 -9.84
N LEU A 124 2.89 -7.81 -10.11
CA LEU A 124 2.96 -7.00 -11.34
C LEU A 124 3.03 -7.83 -12.63
N LYS A 125 3.48 -9.09 -12.55
CA LYS A 125 3.48 -10.02 -13.69
C LYS A 125 2.07 -10.42 -14.14
N ASN A 126 1.06 -10.28 -13.26
CA ASN A 126 -0.33 -10.57 -13.61
C ASN A 126 -1.02 -9.30 -14.16
N HIS A 127 -1.14 -9.20 -15.48
CA HIS A 127 -1.78 -8.07 -16.16
C HIS A 127 -3.23 -7.81 -15.71
N LYS A 128 -3.95 -8.82 -15.18
CA LYS A 128 -5.31 -8.66 -14.64
C LYS A 128 -5.31 -7.88 -13.32
N LEU A 129 -4.22 -7.97 -12.55
CA LEU A 129 -4.07 -7.33 -11.23
C LEU A 129 -3.26 -6.03 -11.29
N ALA A 130 -2.52 -5.75 -12.38
CA ALA A 130 -1.68 -4.56 -12.51
C ALA A 130 -2.40 -3.24 -12.13
N GLY A 131 -3.67 -3.08 -12.50
CA GLY A 131 -4.47 -1.90 -12.13
C GLY A 131 -4.82 -1.84 -10.64
N ALA A 132 -5.07 -2.99 -10.02
CA ALA A 132 -5.39 -3.10 -8.59
C ALA A 132 -4.14 -2.95 -7.72
N ILE A 133 -3.00 -3.45 -8.19
CA ILE A 133 -1.68 -3.28 -7.56
C ILE A 133 -1.23 -1.83 -7.67
N ALA A 134 -1.47 -1.21 -8.83
CA ALA A 134 -1.27 0.22 -8.97
C ALA A 134 -2.08 0.93 -7.89
N ASP A 135 -3.37 0.63 -7.71
CA ASP A 135 -4.20 1.26 -6.68
C ASP A 135 -3.62 1.16 -5.25
N CYS A 136 -2.86 0.12 -4.91
CA CYS A 136 -2.22 -0.05 -3.59
C CYS A 136 -1.04 0.91 -3.37
N GLY A 137 -0.32 1.29 -4.43
CA GLY A 137 0.71 2.33 -4.37
C GLY A 137 1.85 2.06 -3.38
N MET A 138 2.25 0.80 -3.18
CA MET A 138 3.24 0.38 -2.16
C MET A 138 4.52 1.22 -2.12
N TYR A 139 5.10 1.53 -3.28
CA TYR A 139 6.30 2.39 -3.34
C TYR A 139 6.04 3.77 -2.73
N GLU A 140 4.89 4.38 -3.08
CA GLU A 140 4.50 5.68 -2.55
C GLU A 140 4.16 5.59 -1.06
N PHE A 141 3.56 4.48 -0.62
CA PHE A 141 3.33 4.20 0.79
C PHE A 141 4.63 4.17 1.59
N LYS A 142 5.60 3.34 1.19
CA LYS A 142 6.92 3.24 1.83
C LYS A 142 7.62 4.60 1.85
N ARG A 143 7.73 5.26 0.69
CA ARG A 143 8.33 6.60 0.56
C ARG A 143 7.69 7.61 1.49
N GLN A 144 6.36 7.59 1.62
CA GLN A 144 5.65 8.51 2.50
C GLN A 144 5.83 8.20 3.98
N LEU A 145 5.90 6.91 4.31
CA LEU A 145 6.09 6.51 5.69
C LEU A 145 7.50 6.86 6.16
N GLU A 146 8.54 6.62 5.36
CA GLU A 146 9.94 6.95 5.67
C GLU A 146 10.13 8.41 6.15
N TYR A 147 9.64 9.39 5.38
CA TYR A 147 9.80 10.79 5.81
C TYR A 147 8.89 11.18 6.98
N LYS A 148 7.75 10.50 7.16
CA LYS A 148 6.84 10.80 8.27
C LYS A 148 7.31 10.17 9.57
N THR A 149 7.91 8.99 9.53
CA THR A 149 8.52 8.36 10.69
C THR A 149 9.69 9.20 11.19
N GLU A 150 10.51 9.74 10.28
CA GLU A 150 11.56 10.71 10.65
C GLU A 150 10.98 12.00 11.27
N LYS A 151 9.83 12.47 10.75
CA LYS A 151 9.15 13.67 11.27
C LYS A 151 8.58 13.47 12.68
N PHE A 152 8.02 12.29 12.96
CA PHE A 152 7.35 11.99 14.23
C PHE A 152 8.21 11.19 15.21
N GLY A 153 9.48 10.92 14.88
CA GLY A 153 10.37 10.09 15.70
C GLY A 153 9.87 8.66 15.88
N SER A 154 9.22 8.12 14.85
CA SER A 154 8.83 6.70 14.80
C SER A 154 9.91 5.89 14.08
N GLU A 155 10.03 4.62 14.41
CA GLU A 155 10.89 3.67 13.74
C GLU A 155 10.10 2.86 12.70
N LEU A 156 10.68 2.70 11.51
CA LEU A 156 10.12 1.88 10.45
C LEU A 156 10.92 0.58 10.31
N ILE A 157 10.29 -0.54 10.61
CA ILE A 157 10.88 -1.88 10.47
C ILE A 157 10.23 -2.59 9.28
N LEU A 158 11.05 -2.95 8.30
CA LEU A 158 10.62 -3.82 7.21
C LEU A 158 10.85 -5.26 7.65
N VAL A 159 9.77 -5.98 7.90
CA VAL A 159 9.82 -7.40 8.24
C VAL A 159 9.84 -8.18 6.94
N ASP A 160 10.93 -8.93 6.72
CA ASP A 160 10.97 -9.89 5.63
C ASP A 160 9.95 -10.99 5.92
N ARG A 161 8.99 -11.15 5.00
CA ARG A 161 7.91 -12.13 5.11
C ARG A 161 8.43 -13.58 5.06
N PHE A 162 9.71 -13.77 4.76
CA PHE A 162 10.40 -15.05 4.93
C PHE A 162 10.71 -15.41 6.38
N PHE A 163 10.32 -14.62 7.39
CA PHE A 163 10.27 -15.12 8.75
C PHE A 163 9.09 -16.10 8.89
N PRO A 164 9.31 -17.42 8.96
CA PRO A 164 8.27 -18.43 8.83
C PRO A 164 7.50 -18.60 10.13
N SER A 165 6.86 -17.55 10.68
CA SER A 165 6.10 -17.67 11.94
C SER A 165 4.96 -18.71 11.85
N SER A 166 4.35 -18.84 10.66
CA SER A 166 3.33 -19.87 10.36
C SER A 166 3.92 -21.24 9.97
N HIS A 167 5.21 -21.25 9.63
CA HIS A 167 5.97 -22.45 9.26
C HIS A 167 7.04 -22.77 10.30
N ILE A 168 6.91 -22.31 11.54
CA ILE A 168 7.80 -22.67 12.65
C ILE A 168 6.95 -23.26 13.78
N CYS A 169 7.45 -24.32 14.41
CA CYS A 169 6.86 -24.84 15.62
C CYS A 169 7.08 -23.84 16.76
N SER A 170 5.99 -23.39 17.39
CA SER A 170 6.02 -22.43 18.51
C SER A 170 6.79 -22.94 19.73
N ASN A 171 7.05 -24.25 19.81
CA ASN A 171 7.76 -24.87 20.92
C ASN A 171 9.27 -25.06 20.65
N CYS A 172 9.67 -25.50 19.44
CA CYS A 172 11.07 -25.84 19.17
C CYS A 172 11.76 -24.97 18.12
N GLY A 173 11.07 -24.02 17.47
CA GLY A 173 11.70 -23.15 16.49
C GLY A 173 11.97 -23.80 15.12
N ASN A 174 11.79 -25.11 14.98
CA ASN A 174 11.98 -25.82 13.71
C ASN A 174 10.85 -25.59 12.71
N HIS A 175 11.16 -25.77 11.43
CA HIS A 175 10.20 -25.59 10.35
C HIS A 175 9.05 -26.61 10.42
N ARG A 176 7.80 -26.15 10.33
CA ARG A 176 6.62 -27.00 10.15
C ARG A 176 6.67 -27.65 8.76
N HIS A 177 6.73 -28.97 8.74
CA HIS A 177 6.62 -29.76 7.53
C HIS A 177 5.26 -29.57 6.84
N LYS A 178 5.25 -29.56 5.50
CA LYS A 178 4.00 -29.49 4.70
C LYS A 178 3.09 -30.66 5.07
N MET A 179 1.90 -30.35 5.57
CA MET A 179 0.86 -31.35 5.87
C MET A 179 -0.34 -31.23 4.92
N PRO A 180 -1.02 -32.34 4.61
CA PRO A 180 -2.25 -32.32 3.83
C PRO A 180 -3.37 -31.59 4.59
N LEU A 181 -4.19 -30.82 3.86
CA LEU A 181 -5.35 -30.06 4.35
C LEU A 181 -6.44 -30.90 5.06
N LYS A 182 -6.27 -32.23 5.16
CA LYS A 182 -7.20 -33.16 5.80
C LYS A 182 -6.97 -33.36 7.30
N ASN A 183 -5.83 -32.91 7.84
CA ASN A 183 -5.49 -33.13 9.25
C ASN A 183 -5.80 -31.86 10.07
N ARG A 184 -6.63 -32.01 11.12
CA ARG A 184 -7.10 -30.89 11.98
C ARG A 184 -6.14 -30.50 13.10
N VAL A 185 -5.17 -31.36 13.42
CA VAL A 185 -4.20 -31.16 14.52
C VAL A 185 -2.80 -31.22 13.93
N TYR A 186 -2.00 -30.17 14.14
CA TYR A 186 -0.58 -30.17 13.81
C TYR A 186 0.18 -30.85 14.94
N ILE A 187 0.98 -31.87 14.62
CA ILE A 187 1.94 -32.48 15.54
C ILE A 187 3.34 -32.23 14.97
N CYS A 188 4.19 -31.56 15.73
CA CYS A 188 5.57 -31.34 15.31
C CYS A 188 6.35 -32.67 15.35
N PRO A 189 6.99 -33.11 14.26
CA PRO A 189 7.76 -34.36 14.25
C PRO A 189 9.07 -34.24 15.06
N ASP A 190 9.59 -33.03 15.26
CA ASP A 190 10.86 -32.81 15.95
C ASP A 190 10.71 -32.69 17.48
N CYS A 191 9.56 -32.22 17.97
CA CYS A 191 9.35 -32.01 19.41
C CYS A 191 8.01 -32.51 19.96
N GLY A 192 7.14 -33.09 19.14
CA GLY A 192 5.86 -33.65 19.56
C GLY A 192 4.77 -32.62 19.91
N TYR A 193 5.04 -31.32 19.78
CA TYR A 193 4.08 -30.26 20.11
C TYR A 193 2.80 -30.35 19.28
N LYS A 194 1.65 -30.29 19.96
CA LYS A 194 0.30 -30.36 19.36
C LYS A 194 -0.34 -28.96 19.34
N ALA A 195 -0.79 -28.51 18.18
CA ALA A 195 -1.57 -27.28 18.04
C ALA A 195 -2.78 -27.48 17.14
N ASP A 196 -3.91 -26.90 17.55
CA ASP A 196 -5.09 -26.74 16.72
C ASP A 196 -4.88 -25.60 15.72
N ILE A 197 -5.26 -25.82 14.46
CA ILE A 197 -5.07 -24.82 13.40
C ILE A 197 -6.16 -23.74 13.54
N PRO A 198 -5.82 -22.44 13.68
CA PRO A 198 -6.79 -21.38 13.46
C PRO A 198 -7.16 -21.37 11.97
N VAL A 199 -8.43 -21.63 11.68
CA VAL A 199 -8.97 -21.63 10.33
C VAL A 199 -8.92 -20.20 9.79
N SER A 200 -8.18 -19.96 8.71
CA SER A 200 -8.18 -18.71 7.94
C SER A 200 -8.31 -18.99 6.46
#